data_AF-A0A0C3QLV1-F1
#
_entry.id   AF-A0A0C3QLV1-F1
#
_cell.length_a   1.000
_cell.length_b   1.000
_cell.length_c   1.000
_cell.angle_alpha   90.00
_cell.angle_beta   90.00
_cell.angle_gamma   90.00
#
_symmetry.space_group_name_H-M   'P 1'
#
loop_
_entity.id
_entity.type
_entity.pdbx_description
1 polymer ?
#
loop_
_entity_poly.entity_id
_entity_poly.type
_entity_poly.pdbx_seq_one_letter_code
_entity_poly.pdbx_strand_id
1 'polypeptide(L)'
;MSLPADLMMRVCRFLYPRDLLALARTSKELRAKFMKETSKPFWNATRYLTGMPDWRTVAFPQAAAMVYESECQGWSCSEESSVMAFHVCRRYCLKCAQENLLDLKEVLREFPSVPEDLVKRLPWTARRTPVPSTEKKRFYLKSDVQKFCQRWDALKPLDGKGMDDLGQELSAFRRHRGTSTKEVQNWYKQDSRERQKRLNQRWTIIADVMKSRWGWKPIEYDRLGLRLRQIVDHLLDVPTLSEHAWAYVRGDLEWVIREEARLHSRDHDTRRFSLSVPPEKGKA
;
A
#
# COMPACT_ATOMS: atom_id res chain seq x y z
N MET A 1 29.96 7.82 -3.41
CA MET A 1 29.39 8.96 -2.65
C MET A 1 30.30 9.29 -1.48
N SER A 2 30.73 10.56 -1.37
CA SER A 2 31.63 11.07 -0.33
C SER A 2 30.92 11.84 0.79
N LEU A 3 29.63 11.56 1.06
CA LEU A 3 28.95 12.13 2.22
C LEU A 3 29.30 11.30 3.47
N PRO A 4 29.81 11.90 4.56
CA PRO A 4 30.07 11.19 5.81
C PRO A 4 28.81 10.50 6.36
N ALA A 5 28.97 9.33 6.98
CA ALA A 5 27.87 8.53 7.51
C ALA A 5 27.01 9.29 8.53
N ASP A 6 27.64 10.14 9.35
CA ASP A 6 26.96 10.91 10.39
C ASP A 6 26.04 11.98 9.79
N LEU A 7 26.44 12.62 8.70
CA LEU A 7 25.59 13.58 7.99
C LEU A 7 24.41 12.89 7.32
N MET A 8 24.62 11.73 6.70
CA MET A 8 23.51 10.92 6.17
C MET A 8 22.55 10.54 7.29
N MET A 9 23.04 10.16 8.47
CA MET A 9 22.18 9.80 9.60
C MET A 9 21.37 11.00 10.11
N ARG A 10 21.96 12.20 10.08
CA ARG A 10 21.27 13.46 10.41
C ARG A 10 20.17 13.79 9.41
N VAL A 11 20.35 13.53 8.12
CA VAL A 11 19.28 13.77 7.13
C VAL A 11 18.21 12.68 7.24
N CYS A 12 18.61 11.41 7.25
CA CYS A 12 17.68 10.28 7.26
C CYS A 12 16.76 10.24 8.47
N ARG A 13 17.17 10.77 9.64
CA ARG A 13 16.29 10.82 10.83
C ARG A 13 15.06 11.70 10.66
N PHE A 14 15.03 12.56 9.64
CA PHE A 14 13.89 13.43 9.33
C PHE A 14 13.06 12.91 8.15
N LEU A 15 13.51 11.83 7.49
CA LEU A 15 12.81 11.25 6.37
C LEU A 15 11.69 10.33 6.85
N TYR A 16 10.53 10.41 6.18
CA TYR A 16 9.52 9.38 6.36
C TYR A 16 10.01 8.07 5.72
N PRO A 17 9.56 6.87 6.17
CA PRO A 17 10.00 5.62 5.58
C PRO A 17 9.85 5.52 4.06
N ARG A 18 8.81 6.16 3.49
CA ARG A 18 8.60 6.25 2.04
C ARG A 18 9.69 7.09 1.35
N ASP A 19 10.11 8.19 1.95
CA ASP A 19 11.13 9.07 1.39
C ASP A 19 12.49 8.37 1.38
N LEU A 20 12.78 7.57 2.42
CA LEU A 20 14.01 6.78 2.47
C LEU A 20 14.01 5.66 1.41
N LEU A 21 12.85 5.06 1.11
CA LEU A 21 12.70 4.11 0.00
C LEU A 21 12.92 4.80 -1.35
N ALA A 22 12.30 5.97 -1.56
CA ALA A 22 12.47 6.77 -2.76
C ALA A 22 13.94 7.15 -2.96
N LEU A 23 14.59 7.67 -1.91
CA LEU A 23 16.01 8.00 -1.90
C LEU A 23 16.88 6.78 -2.28
N ALA A 24 16.60 5.62 -1.69
CA ALA A 24 17.31 4.38 -2.01
C ALA A 24 17.14 3.93 -3.47
N ARG A 25 16.13 4.41 -4.20
CA ARG A 25 15.88 4.06 -5.60
C ARG A 25 16.47 5.05 -6.61
N THR A 26 16.92 6.21 -6.16
CA THR A 26 17.49 7.24 -7.05
C THR A 26 18.83 6.85 -7.68
N SER A 27 19.63 5.97 -7.05
CA SER A 27 20.89 5.48 -7.62
C SER A 27 21.23 4.06 -7.15
N LYS A 28 22.08 3.36 -7.92
CA LYS A 28 22.56 2.01 -7.58
C LYS A 28 23.36 2.02 -6.28
N GLU A 29 24.13 3.06 -6.03
CA GLU A 29 24.97 3.24 -4.83
C GLU A 29 24.11 3.45 -3.59
N LEU A 30 23.08 4.32 -3.66
CA LEU A 30 22.15 4.54 -2.56
C LEU A 30 21.36 3.27 -2.26
N ARG A 31 20.91 2.55 -3.29
CA ARG A 31 20.26 1.25 -3.12
C ARG A 31 21.16 0.26 -2.39
N ALA A 32 22.39 0.10 -2.88
CA ALA A 32 23.36 -0.82 -2.30
C ALA A 32 23.74 -0.44 -0.86
N LYS A 33 23.67 0.85 -0.51
CA LYS A 33 23.88 1.32 0.86
C LYS A 33 22.67 1.01 1.75
N PHE A 34 21.49 1.52 1.41
CA PHE A 34 20.33 1.47 2.30
C PHE A 34 19.68 0.10 2.41
N MET A 35 19.84 -0.79 1.43
CA MET A 35 19.24 -2.13 1.47
C MET A 35 20.08 -3.18 2.21
N LYS A 36 21.20 -2.79 2.82
CA LYS A 36 22.05 -3.68 3.65
C LYS A 36 21.63 -3.66 5.12
N GLU A 37 21.90 -4.76 5.83
CA GLU A 37 21.67 -4.85 7.29
C GLU A 37 22.44 -3.78 8.08
N THR A 38 23.63 -3.39 7.61
CA THR A 38 24.42 -2.30 8.20
C THR A 38 23.70 -0.96 8.22
N SER A 39 22.66 -0.79 7.39
CA SER A 39 21.84 0.43 7.32
C SER A 39 20.61 0.39 8.22
N LYS A 40 20.45 -0.65 9.04
CA LYS A 40 19.39 -0.75 10.05
C LYS A 40 19.23 0.49 10.94
N PRO A 41 20.29 1.20 11.37
CA PRO A 41 20.12 2.42 12.16
C PRO A 41 19.34 3.53 11.43
N PHE A 42 19.54 3.69 10.10
CA PHE A 42 18.79 4.67 9.31
C PHE A 42 17.30 4.33 9.27
N TRP A 43 16.97 3.05 9.06
CA TRP A 43 15.59 2.57 9.03
C TRP A 43 14.91 2.59 10.40
N ASN A 44 15.65 2.32 11.47
CA ASN A 44 15.12 2.44 12.82
C ASN A 44 14.76 3.89 13.14
N ALA A 45 15.58 4.86 12.73
CA ALA A 45 15.27 6.27 12.92
C ALA A 45 13.94 6.66 12.24
N THR A 46 13.73 6.24 10.98
CA THR A 46 12.47 6.51 10.28
C THR A 46 11.29 5.75 10.86
N ARG A 47 11.48 4.52 11.36
CA ARG A 47 10.47 3.75 12.08
C ARG A 47 9.97 4.47 13.34
N TYR A 48 10.89 5.03 14.13
CA TYR A 48 10.52 5.71 15.37
C TYR A 48 9.66 6.95 15.12
N LEU A 49 9.90 7.67 14.01
CA LEU A 49 9.07 8.82 13.62
C LEU A 49 7.61 8.43 13.37
N THR A 50 7.34 7.22 12.88
CA THR A 50 5.96 6.77 12.57
C THR A 50 5.29 6.04 13.73
N GLY A 51 6.03 5.73 14.80
CA GLY A 51 5.54 4.90 15.89
C GLY A 51 5.26 3.44 15.48
N MET A 52 5.74 3.00 14.31
CA MET A 52 5.49 1.63 13.83
C MET A 52 6.21 0.60 14.72
N PRO A 53 5.52 -0.47 15.16
CA PRO A 53 6.13 -1.57 15.91
C PRO A 53 7.27 -2.25 15.13
N ASP A 54 8.19 -2.89 15.85
CA ASP A 54 9.28 -3.63 15.23
C ASP A 54 8.79 -4.95 14.61
N TRP A 55 8.94 -5.07 13.30
CA TRP A 55 8.59 -6.30 12.58
C TRP A 55 9.78 -7.27 12.57
N ARG A 56 10.07 -7.85 13.74
CA ARG A 56 11.28 -8.65 14.04
C ARG A 56 11.68 -9.73 13.03
N THR A 57 10.76 -10.19 12.20
CA THR A 57 10.96 -11.27 11.20
C THR A 57 11.04 -10.77 9.76
N VAL A 58 11.08 -9.45 9.55
CA VAL A 58 11.09 -8.78 8.26
C VAL A 58 12.15 -7.68 8.28
N ALA A 59 12.98 -7.61 7.24
CA ALA A 59 13.88 -6.48 7.06
C ALA A 59 13.06 -5.19 6.88
N PHE A 60 13.38 -4.13 7.64
CA PHE A 60 12.57 -2.90 7.61
C PHE A 60 12.34 -2.28 6.22
N PRO A 61 13.29 -2.25 5.27
CA PRO A 61 13.00 -1.76 3.92
C PRO A 61 11.83 -2.49 3.25
N GLN A 62 11.73 -3.81 3.46
CA GLN A 62 10.63 -4.63 2.95
C GLN A 62 9.32 -4.30 3.68
N ALA A 63 9.37 -4.15 5.01
CA ALA A 63 8.20 -3.74 5.80
C ALA A 63 7.72 -2.35 5.37
N ALA A 64 8.63 -1.40 5.14
CA ALA A 64 8.32 -0.06 4.70
C ALA A 64 7.69 -0.05 3.31
N ALA A 65 8.24 -0.82 2.36
CA ALA A 65 7.65 -0.96 1.02
C ALA A 65 6.26 -1.61 1.09
N MET A 66 6.05 -2.54 2.02
CA MET A 66 4.73 -3.11 2.25
C MET A 66 3.76 -2.12 2.91
N VAL A 67 4.19 -1.24 3.80
CA VAL A 67 3.28 -0.37 4.55
C VAL A 67 2.99 0.97 3.86
N TYR A 68 4.01 1.59 3.26
CA TYR A 68 3.95 3.00 2.84
C TYR A 68 3.92 3.20 1.32
N GLU A 69 4.05 2.15 0.53
CA GLU A 69 3.95 2.19 -0.93
C GLU A 69 2.62 1.60 -1.39
N SER A 70 2.12 2.06 -2.53
CA SER A 70 0.87 1.56 -3.14
C SER A 70 1.15 0.59 -4.29
N GLU A 71 2.36 0.56 -4.80
CA GLU A 71 2.76 -0.19 -5.98
C GLU A 71 2.77 -1.71 -5.75
N CYS A 72 2.45 -2.47 -6.80
CA CYS A 72 2.57 -3.92 -6.82
C CYS A 72 4.04 -4.34 -6.71
N GLN A 73 4.33 -5.35 -5.89
CA GLN A 73 5.67 -5.92 -5.73
C GLN A 73 5.89 -7.16 -6.61
N GLY A 74 5.04 -7.34 -7.63
CA GLY A 74 5.21 -8.34 -8.67
C GLY A 74 6.40 -8.01 -9.57
N TRP A 75 7.02 -9.03 -10.15
CA TRP A 75 8.11 -8.82 -11.09
C TRP A 75 7.65 -8.00 -12.30
N SER A 76 8.36 -6.91 -12.58
CA SER A 76 8.07 -6.00 -13.71
C SER A 76 6.61 -5.50 -13.76
N CYS A 77 5.99 -5.29 -12.60
CA CYS A 77 4.62 -4.79 -12.49
C CYS A 77 4.62 -3.31 -12.06
N SER A 78 3.91 -2.47 -12.81
CA SER A 78 3.68 -1.05 -12.52
C SER A 78 2.27 -0.75 -12.00
N GLU A 79 1.46 -1.78 -11.81
CA GLU A 79 0.08 -1.64 -11.32
C GLU A 79 0.05 -1.27 -9.84
N GLU A 80 -1.02 -0.62 -9.41
CA GLU A 80 -1.31 -0.46 -7.99
C GLU A 80 -1.68 -1.81 -7.35
N SER A 81 -1.29 -1.95 -6.10
CA SER A 81 -1.62 -3.12 -5.30
C SER A 81 -3.04 -3.04 -4.75
N SER A 82 -3.78 -4.14 -4.92
CA SER A 82 -5.12 -4.32 -4.36
C SER A 82 -5.16 -5.33 -3.21
N VAL A 83 -4.05 -6.04 -2.98
CA VAL A 83 -3.91 -7.08 -1.96
C VAL A 83 -2.71 -6.78 -1.06
N MET A 84 -2.97 -6.55 0.23
CA MET A 84 -1.95 -6.44 1.28
C MET A 84 -1.85 -7.75 2.07
N ALA A 85 -0.79 -8.51 1.86
CA ALA A 85 -0.57 -9.80 2.49
C ALA A 85 0.43 -9.70 3.64
N PHE A 86 -0.06 -9.27 4.82
CA PHE A 86 0.77 -9.00 6.00
C PHE A 86 1.69 -10.16 6.39
N HIS A 87 1.17 -11.38 6.55
CA HIS A 87 1.99 -12.49 7.02
C HIS A 87 3.17 -12.86 6.10
N VAL A 88 3.06 -12.64 4.79
CA VAL A 88 4.17 -12.84 3.83
C VAL A 88 4.90 -11.54 3.50
N CYS A 89 4.47 -10.42 4.09
CA CYS A 89 5.02 -9.07 3.92
C CYS A 89 5.19 -8.71 2.43
N ARG A 90 4.07 -8.78 1.70
CA ARG A 90 3.97 -8.44 0.28
C ARG A 90 2.71 -7.64 -0.05
N ARG A 91 2.80 -6.84 -1.10
CA ARG A 91 1.68 -6.18 -1.78
C ARG A 91 1.63 -6.60 -3.24
N TYR A 92 0.44 -6.94 -3.71
CA TYR A 92 0.24 -7.37 -5.09
C TYR A 92 -1.03 -6.75 -5.67
N CYS A 93 -1.02 -6.49 -6.98
CA CYS A 93 -2.25 -6.42 -7.75
C CYS A 93 -2.89 -7.81 -7.83
N LEU A 94 -4.13 -7.91 -8.30
CA LEU A 94 -4.86 -9.18 -8.33
C LEU A 94 -4.13 -10.25 -9.18
N LYS A 95 -3.62 -9.86 -10.35
CA LYS A 95 -2.86 -10.74 -11.25
C LYS A 95 -1.63 -11.30 -10.55
N CYS A 96 -0.77 -10.44 -10.00
CA CYS A 96 0.45 -10.90 -9.34
C CYS A 96 0.16 -11.69 -8.06
N ALA A 97 -0.95 -11.42 -7.37
CA ALA A 97 -1.36 -12.23 -6.23
C ALA A 97 -1.74 -13.66 -6.66
N GLN A 98 -2.41 -13.83 -7.80
CA GLN A 98 -2.71 -15.14 -8.38
C GLN A 98 -1.42 -15.88 -8.77
N GLU A 99 -0.44 -15.19 -9.33
CA GLU A 99 0.82 -15.81 -9.77
C GLU A 99 1.77 -16.16 -8.61
N ASN A 100 1.80 -15.34 -7.55
CA ASN A 100 2.85 -15.41 -6.51
C ASN A 100 2.36 -15.98 -5.17
N LEU A 101 1.05 -16.06 -4.93
CA LEU A 101 0.48 -16.62 -3.71
C LEU A 101 -0.22 -17.93 -4.04
N LEU A 102 0.40 -19.06 -3.67
CA LEU A 102 -0.08 -20.39 -4.00
C LEU A 102 -0.89 -20.97 -2.84
N ASP A 103 -2.05 -21.56 -3.11
CA ASP A 103 -2.70 -22.44 -2.15
C ASP A 103 -1.97 -23.78 -2.03
N LEU A 104 -2.37 -24.60 -1.05
CA LEU A 104 -1.67 -25.87 -0.80
C LEU A 104 -1.73 -26.83 -1.99
N LYS A 105 -2.86 -26.87 -2.74
CA LYS A 105 -2.99 -27.75 -3.90
C LYS A 105 -2.07 -27.29 -5.03
N GLU A 106 -1.98 -25.98 -5.25
CA GLU A 106 -1.05 -25.38 -6.20
C GLU A 106 0.41 -25.63 -5.81
N VAL A 107 0.76 -25.52 -4.52
CA VAL A 107 2.10 -25.85 -4.03
C VAL A 107 2.45 -27.31 -4.33
N LEU A 108 1.58 -28.25 -3.98
CA LEU A 108 1.86 -29.68 -4.21
C LEU A 108 1.89 -30.05 -5.70
N ARG A 109 1.16 -29.31 -6.55
CA ARG A 109 1.23 -29.47 -8.00
C ARG A 109 2.54 -28.95 -8.59
N GLU A 110 3.02 -27.78 -8.14
CA GLU A 110 4.25 -27.17 -8.64
C GLU A 110 5.52 -27.77 -8.01
N PHE A 111 5.43 -28.26 -6.77
CA PHE A 111 6.55 -28.80 -5.99
C PHE A 111 6.18 -30.17 -5.39
N PRO A 112 5.98 -31.22 -6.20
CA PRO A 112 5.42 -32.49 -5.73
C PRO A 112 6.30 -33.24 -4.73
N SER A 113 7.60 -32.96 -4.67
CA SER A 113 8.55 -33.59 -3.75
C SER A 113 8.56 -32.97 -2.34
N VAL A 114 7.76 -31.93 -2.11
CA VAL A 114 7.76 -31.20 -0.84
C VAL A 114 6.81 -31.84 0.18
N PRO A 115 7.23 -32.04 1.43
CA PRO A 115 6.37 -32.59 2.48
C PRO A 115 5.28 -31.59 2.88
N GLU A 116 4.02 -32.00 2.74
CA GLU A 116 2.84 -31.16 2.99
C GLU A 116 2.80 -30.61 4.43
N ASP A 117 3.18 -31.42 5.42
CA ASP A 117 3.13 -31.05 6.84
C ASP A 117 4.11 -29.90 7.16
N LEU A 118 5.26 -29.85 6.49
CA LEU A 118 6.23 -28.77 6.65
C LEU A 118 5.84 -27.52 5.87
N VAL A 119 5.24 -27.65 4.68
CA VAL A 119 4.66 -26.50 3.96
C VAL A 119 3.64 -25.77 4.84
N LYS A 120 2.79 -26.51 5.57
CA LYS A 120 1.82 -25.93 6.52
C LYS A 120 2.48 -25.14 7.68
N ARG A 121 3.79 -25.28 7.89
CA ARG A 121 4.57 -24.52 8.89
C ARG A 121 5.18 -23.23 8.32
N LEU A 122 5.19 -23.04 6.99
CA LEU A 122 5.61 -21.78 6.39
C LEU A 122 4.65 -20.63 6.74
N PRO A 123 5.12 -19.36 6.68
CA PRO A 123 4.24 -18.21 6.73
C PRO A 123 3.22 -18.25 5.60
N TRP A 124 1.98 -17.92 5.91
CA TRP A 124 0.88 -17.90 4.94
C TRP A 124 -0.03 -16.71 5.20
N THR A 125 -0.73 -16.29 4.15
CA THR A 125 -1.74 -15.24 4.21
C THR A 125 -3.13 -15.81 3.89
N ALA A 126 -4.18 -15.24 4.48
CA ALA A 126 -5.56 -15.51 4.06
C ALA A 126 -6.00 -14.64 2.87
N ARG A 127 -5.14 -13.73 2.41
CA ARG A 127 -5.43 -12.72 1.38
C ARG A 127 -4.75 -13.08 0.07
N ARG A 128 -5.52 -13.53 -0.92
CA ARG A 128 -5.15 -13.55 -2.36
C ARG A 128 -5.97 -12.56 -3.19
N THR A 129 -7.08 -12.09 -2.61
CA THR A 129 -8.03 -11.14 -3.20
C THR A 129 -8.24 -9.97 -2.23
N PRO A 130 -8.71 -8.80 -2.72
CA PRO A 130 -9.04 -7.66 -1.87
C PRO A 130 -10.16 -8.01 -0.89
N VAL A 131 -11.17 -8.72 -1.40
CA VAL A 131 -12.32 -9.19 -0.63
C VAL A 131 -11.91 -10.41 0.20
N PRO A 132 -12.24 -10.47 1.51
CA PRO A 132 -12.03 -11.67 2.30
C PRO A 132 -12.85 -12.82 1.73
N SER A 133 -12.23 -13.99 1.54
CA SER A 133 -12.98 -15.21 1.23
C SER A 133 -13.71 -15.72 2.47
N THR A 134 -14.91 -16.28 2.27
CA THR A 134 -15.62 -17.04 3.29
C THR A 134 -14.93 -18.37 3.61
N GLU A 135 -14.19 -18.92 2.64
CA GLU A 135 -13.37 -20.11 2.82
C GLU A 135 -12.04 -19.77 3.49
N LYS A 136 -11.68 -20.53 4.53
CA LYS A 136 -10.41 -20.39 5.25
C LYS A 136 -9.25 -20.97 4.43
N LYS A 137 -8.92 -20.35 3.30
CA LYS A 137 -7.75 -20.72 2.47
C LYS A 137 -6.47 -20.13 3.04
N ARG A 138 -5.37 -20.87 2.85
CA ARG A 138 -4.01 -20.43 3.18
C ARG A 138 -3.24 -20.29 1.88
N PHE A 139 -2.59 -19.16 1.69
CA PHE A 139 -1.73 -18.92 0.55
C PHE A 139 -0.29 -18.68 0.99
N TYR A 140 0.63 -19.37 0.34
CA TYR A 140 2.06 -19.35 0.59
C TYR A 140 2.76 -18.53 -0.49
N LEU A 141 3.79 -17.78 -0.11
CA LEU A 141 4.56 -17.03 -1.09
C LEU A 141 5.42 -18.00 -1.91
N LYS A 142 5.26 -18.00 -3.24
CA LYS A 142 5.95 -18.91 -4.16
C LYS A 142 7.47 -18.90 -3.96
N SER A 143 8.07 -17.73 -3.79
CA SER A 143 9.52 -17.60 -3.54
C SER A 143 9.98 -18.24 -2.22
N ASP A 144 9.12 -18.22 -1.20
CA ASP A 144 9.45 -18.83 0.10
C ASP A 144 9.32 -20.35 0.03
N VAL A 145 8.34 -20.86 -0.72
CA VAL A 145 8.22 -22.29 -1.03
C VAL A 145 9.44 -22.77 -1.83
N GLN A 146 9.88 -22.02 -2.84
CA GLN A 146 11.09 -22.35 -3.62
C GLN A 146 12.34 -22.42 -2.75
N LYS A 147 12.57 -21.44 -1.87
CA LYS A 147 13.69 -21.46 -0.91
C LYS A 147 13.60 -22.64 0.05
N PHE A 148 12.38 -22.95 0.50
CA PHE A 148 12.14 -24.11 1.35
C PHE A 148 12.47 -25.41 0.62
N CYS A 149 12.04 -25.58 -0.63
CA CYS A 149 12.39 -26.75 -1.45
C CYS A 149 13.90 -26.90 -1.63
N GLN A 150 14.61 -25.81 -1.95
CA GLN A 150 16.07 -25.81 -2.06
C GLN A 150 16.74 -26.28 -0.76
N ARG A 151 16.26 -25.79 0.39
CA ARG A 151 16.77 -26.19 1.70
C ARG A 151 16.41 -27.64 2.04
N TRP A 152 15.20 -28.08 1.69
CA TRP A 152 14.75 -29.46 1.87
C TRP A 152 15.61 -30.44 1.07
N ASP A 153 15.84 -30.14 -0.21
CA ASP A 153 16.67 -30.98 -1.09
C ASP A 153 18.12 -31.08 -0.61
N ALA A 154 18.68 -30.00 -0.07
CA ALA A 154 20.02 -30.00 0.53
C ALA A 154 20.13 -30.85 1.81
N LEU A 155 19.01 -31.05 2.53
CA LEU A 155 18.97 -31.83 3.77
C LEU A 155 18.58 -33.30 3.54
N LYS A 156 18.02 -33.67 2.38
CA LYS A 156 17.67 -35.07 2.05
C LYS A 156 18.81 -36.08 2.24
N PRO A 157 20.09 -35.75 1.97
CA PRO A 157 21.19 -36.70 2.19
C PRO A 157 21.57 -36.90 3.66
N LEU A 158 21.04 -36.07 4.58
CA LEU A 158 21.37 -36.12 6.01
C LEU A 158 20.40 -37.04 6.78
N ASP A 159 20.82 -37.44 7.97
CA ASP A 159 20.00 -38.22 8.89
C ASP A 159 18.70 -37.46 9.29
N GLY A 160 17.68 -38.20 9.72
CA GLY A 160 16.34 -37.64 10.02
C GLY A 160 16.34 -36.46 11.00
N LYS A 161 17.41 -36.29 11.78
CA LYS A 161 17.62 -35.16 12.69
C LYS A 161 17.58 -33.81 11.98
N GLY A 162 18.18 -33.68 10.80
CA GLY A 162 18.17 -32.43 10.03
C GLY A 162 16.75 -31.99 9.63
N MET A 163 15.84 -32.95 9.45
CA MET A 163 14.45 -32.69 9.10
C MET A 163 13.61 -32.28 10.31
N ASP A 164 13.85 -32.91 11.47
CA ASP A 164 13.20 -32.54 12.72
C ASP A 164 13.59 -31.12 13.14
N ASP A 165 14.87 -30.79 13.08
CA ASP A 165 15.39 -29.46 13.38
C ASP A 165 14.78 -28.39 12.45
N LEU A 166 14.66 -28.69 11.16
CA LEU A 166 13.99 -27.81 10.20
C LEU A 166 12.51 -27.60 10.57
N GLY A 167 11.80 -28.67 10.93
CA GLY A 167 10.40 -28.60 11.33
C GLY A 167 10.18 -27.76 12.59
N GLN A 168 11.11 -27.81 13.54
CA GLN A 168 11.10 -26.97 14.75
C GLN A 168 11.39 -25.50 14.42
N GLU A 169 12.41 -25.24 13.61
CA GLU A 169 12.77 -23.88 13.17
C GLU A 169 11.60 -23.20 12.44
N LEU A 170 10.97 -23.88 11.47
CA LEU A 170 9.82 -23.34 10.74
C LEU A 170 8.66 -23.00 11.68
N SER A 171 8.41 -23.85 12.67
CA SER A 171 7.36 -23.63 13.67
C SER A 171 7.67 -22.44 14.57
N ALA A 172 8.92 -22.30 15.01
CA ALA A 172 9.39 -21.17 15.78
C ALA A 172 9.29 -19.87 14.96
N PHE A 173 9.76 -19.89 13.71
CA PHE A 173 9.68 -18.75 12.80
C PHE A 173 8.23 -18.33 12.56
N ARG A 174 7.31 -19.27 12.29
CA ARG A 174 5.88 -18.99 12.12
C ARG A 174 5.27 -18.31 13.33
N ARG A 175 5.64 -18.75 14.54
CA ARG A 175 5.16 -18.17 15.80
C ARG A 175 5.61 -16.71 15.94
N HIS A 176 6.92 -16.45 15.80
CA HIS A 176 7.48 -15.10 15.87
C HIS A 176 6.92 -14.17 14.78
N ARG A 177 6.77 -14.70 13.56
CA ARG A 177 6.14 -14.00 12.44
C ARG A 177 4.71 -13.64 12.77
N GLY A 178 3.93 -14.58 13.30
CA GLY A 178 2.53 -14.39 13.65
C GLY A 178 2.32 -13.27 14.68
N THR A 179 3.11 -13.24 15.74
CA THR A 179 3.00 -12.22 16.80
C THR A 179 3.34 -10.82 16.28
N SER A 180 4.54 -10.64 15.71
CA SER A 180 4.99 -9.34 15.18
C SER A 180 4.09 -8.82 14.04
N THR A 181 3.59 -9.71 13.17
CA THR A 181 2.66 -9.34 12.10
C THR A 181 1.35 -8.79 12.65
N LYS A 182 0.80 -9.39 13.72
CA LYS A 182 -0.45 -8.92 14.33
C LYS A 182 -0.30 -7.52 14.94
N GLU A 183 0.82 -7.26 15.61
CA GLU A 183 1.14 -5.95 16.18
C GLU A 183 1.17 -4.88 15.08
N VAL A 184 1.95 -5.12 14.01
CA VAL A 184 2.04 -4.19 12.87
C VAL A 184 0.71 -4.03 12.16
N GLN A 185 -0.07 -5.10 11.99
CA GLN A 185 -1.38 -5.02 11.34
C GLN A 185 -2.40 -4.22 12.17
N ASN A 186 -2.37 -4.37 13.50
CA ASN A 186 -3.22 -3.58 14.39
C ASN A 186 -2.82 -2.10 14.37
N TRP A 187 -1.52 -1.82 14.49
CA TRP A 187 -0.99 -0.46 14.34
C TRP A 187 -1.38 0.14 12.99
N TYR A 188 -1.21 -0.57 11.88
CA TYR A 188 -1.55 -0.07 10.55
C TYR A 188 -3.03 0.30 10.42
N LYS A 189 -3.93 -0.53 10.97
CA LYS A 189 -5.36 -0.21 10.98
C LYS A 189 -5.67 1.04 11.79
N GLN A 190 -5.02 1.21 12.94
CA GLN A 190 -5.18 2.40 13.77
C GLN A 190 -4.63 3.64 13.07
N ASP A 191 -3.38 3.60 12.63
CA ASP A 191 -2.72 4.68 11.91
C ASP A 191 -3.51 5.07 10.64
N SER A 192 -4.01 4.11 9.87
CA SER A 192 -4.88 4.38 8.72
C SER A 192 -6.17 5.10 9.11
N ARG A 193 -6.81 4.73 10.22
CA ARG A 193 -8.02 5.42 10.71
C ARG A 193 -7.71 6.84 11.17
N GLU A 194 -6.60 7.03 11.87
CA GLU A 194 -6.17 8.34 12.36
C GLU A 194 -5.78 9.26 11.21
N ARG A 195 -5.03 8.76 10.21
CA ARG A 195 -4.73 9.50 8.98
C ARG A 195 -6.00 9.89 8.23
N GLN A 196 -6.94 8.96 8.07
CA GLN A 196 -8.22 9.26 7.41
C GLN A 196 -9.01 10.29 8.21
N LYS A 197 -9.03 10.21 9.55
CA LYS A 197 -9.69 11.19 10.41
C LYS A 197 -9.07 12.57 10.24
N ARG A 198 -7.73 12.68 10.26
CA ARG A 198 -7.02 13.96 10.04
C ARG A 198 -7.30 14.53 8.66
N LEU A 199 -7.28 13.69 7.63
CA LEU A 199 -7.61 14.09 6.26
C LEU A 199 -9.05 14.60 6.18
N ASN A 200 -10.01 13.86 6.72
CA ASN A 200 -11.42 14.26 6.71
C ASN A 200 -11.64 15.58 7.46
N GLN A 201 -11.05 15.74 8.65
CA GLN A 201 -11.13 16.98 9.42
C GLN A 201 -10.58 18.17 8.63
N ARG A 202 -9.42 17.98 8.00
CA ARG A 202 -8.78 19.03 7.21
C ARG A 202 -9.55 19.34 5.93
N TRP A 203 -10.08 18.32 5.27
CA TRP A 203 -10.97 18.45 4.12
C TRP A 203 -12.23 19.25 4.47
N THR A 204 -12.86 18.98 5.61
CA THR A 204 -14.03 19.76 6.07
C THR A 204 -13.71 21.25 6.17
N ILE A 205 -12.57 21.61 6.75
CA ILE A 205 -12.13 23.01 6.85
C ILE A 205 -11.96 23.63 5.45
N ILE A 206 -11.28 22.91 4.55
CA ILE A 206 -11.06 23.37 3.17
C ILE A 206 -12.39 23.57 2.44
N ALA A 207 -13.28 22.58 2.51
CA ALA A 207 -14.59 22.61 1.88
C ALA A 207 -15.48 23.74 2.43
N ASP A 208 -15.45 24.00 3.73
CA ASP A 208 -16.18 25.09 4.36
C ASP A 208 -15.67 26.45 3.89
N VAL A 209 -14.34 26.65 3.82
CA VAL A 209 -13.76 27.87 3.25
C VAL A 209 -14.16 28.03 1.78
N MET A 210 -14.11 26.94 1.00
CA MET A 210 -14.49 26.95 -0.40
C MET A 210 -15.96 27.35 -0.61
N LYS A 211 -16.84 26.78 0.21
CA LYS A 211 -18.27 27.10 0.24
C LYS A 211 -18.51 28.56 0.62
N SER A 212 -17.88 29.04 1.70
CA SER A 212 -18.12 30.38 2.21
C SER A 212 -17.56 31.49 1.32
N ARG A 213 -16.38 31.28 0.70
CA ARG A 213 -15.73 32.32 -0.12
C ARG A 213 -16.18 32.33 -1.58
N TRP A 214 -16.48 31.16 -2.16
CA TRP A 214 -16.76 31.04 -3.59
C TRP A 214 -18.09 30.36 -3.91
N GLY A 215 -18.94 30.10 -2.91
CA GLY A 215 -20.26 29.50 -3.11
C GLY A 215 -20.21 28.06 -3.65
N TRP A 216 -19.05 27.41 -3.56
CA TRP A 216 -18.88 26.05 -4.06
C TRP A 216 -19.73 25.06 -3.24
N LYS A 217 -20.31 24.07 -3.93
CA LYS A 217 -21.14 23.04 -3.29
C LYS A 217 -20.24 21.87 -2.87
N PRO A 218 -20.16 21.55 -1.57
CA PRO A 218 -19.34 20.45 -1.11
C PRO A 218 -19.73 19.12 -1.76
N ILE A 219 -18.74 18.43 -2.32
CA ILE A 219 -18.81 17.03 -2.74
C ILE A 219 -17.82 16.21 -1.93
N GLU A 220 -17.93 14.89 -1.99
CA GLU A 220 -16.96 13.99 -1.37
C GLU A 220 -15.58 14.16 -2.03
N TYR A 221 -14.52 14.09 -1.23
CA TYR A 221 -13.14 14.25 -1.71
C TYR A 221 -12.77 13.28 -2.84
N ASP A 222 -13.29 12.05 -2.81
CA ASP A 222 -13.04 11.04 -3.85
C ASP A 222 -13.78 11.31 -5.17
N ARG A 223 -14.69 12.28 -5.17
CA ARG A 223 -15.46 12.70 -6.35
C ARG A 223 -14.91 13.97 -6.99
N LEU A 224 -13.84 14.55 -6.45
CA LEU A 224 -13.20 15.73 -7.02
C LEU A 224 -12.60 15.41 -8.40
N GLY A 225 -12.80 16.30 -9.36
CA GLY A 225 -12.09 16.24 -10.64
C GLY A 225 -10.58 16.38 -10.45
N LEU A 226 -9.78 15.83 -11.38
CA LEU A 226 -8.32 15.76 -11.25
C LEU A 226 -7.66 17.10 -10.90
N ARG A 227 -8.06 18.19 -11.56
CA ARG A 227 -7.50 19.53 -11.32
C ARG A 227 -7.87 20.07 -9.94
N LEU A 228 -9.13 19.93 -9.55
CA LEU A 228 -9.57 20.38 -8.23
C LEU A 228 -8.89 19.57 -7.13
N ARG A 229 -8.75 18.25 -7.33
CA ARG A 229 -8.03 17.36 -6.43
C ARG A 229 -6.58 17.81 -6.25
N GLN A 230 -5.83 18.11 -7.32
CA GLN A 230 -4.45 18.59 -7.19
C GLN A 230 -4.31 19.86 -6.34
N ILE A 231 -5.24 20.80 -6.48
CA ILE A 231 -5.26 22.03 -5.67
C ILE A 231 -5.56 21.70 -4.20
N VAL A 232 -6.56 20.85 -3.97
CA VAL A 232 -6.95 20.41 -2.63
C VAL A 232 -5.82 19.61 -1.97
N ASP A 233 -5.13 18.73 -2.70
CA ASP A 233 -3.98 17.96 -2.22
C ASP A 233 -2.88 18.89 -1.72
N HIS A 234 -2.56 19.94 -2.49
CA HIS A 234 -1.63 20.97 -2.04
C HIS A 234 -2.06 21.63 -0.71
N LEU A 235 -3.34 21.98 -0.57
CA LEU A 235 -3.88 22.56 0.66
C LEU A 235 -3.94 21.57 1.84
N LEU A 236 -4.09 20.29 1.56
CA LEU A 236 -4.01 19.22 2.56
C LEU A 236 -2.57 19.07 3.08
N ASP A 237 -1.58 19.31 2.22
CA ASP A 237 -0.15 19.13 2.53
C ASP A 237 0.51 20.33 3.23
N VAL A 238 0.02 21.57 3.04
CA VAL A 238 0.63 22.73 3.71
C VAL A 238 0.55 22.58 5.24
N PRO A 239 1.54 22.99 6.04
CA PRO A 239 1.47 22.85 7.50
C PRO A 239 0.29 23.62 8.12
N THR A 240 0.00 24.81 7.58
CA THR A 240 -1.02 25.73 8.07
C THR A 240 -1.82 26.31 6.92
N LEU A 241 -3.15 26.29 7.01
CA LEU A 241 -4.06 26.93 6.05
C LEU A 241 -4.10 28.46 6.27
N SER A 242 -2.99 29.15 5.96
CA SER A 242 -2.87 30.60 6.08
C SER A 242 -3.52 31.33 4.90
N GLU A 243 -3.81 32.63 5.06
CA GLU A 243 -4.27 33.46 3.94
C GLU A 243 -3.30 33.47 2.77
N HIS A 244 -2.00 33.31 3.03
CA HIS A 244 -0.99 33.19 1.98
C HIS A 244 -1.15 31.89 1.17
N ALA A 245 -1.37 30.75 1.85
CA ALA A 245 -1.62 29.47 1.20
C ALA A 245 -2.88 29.53 0.32
N TRP A 246 -3.94 30.18 0.81
CA TRP A 246 -5.16 30.41 0.04
C TRP A 246 -4.97 31.38 -1.13
N ALA A 247 -4.16 32.42 -0.96
CA ALA A 247 -3.84 33.37 -2.04
C ALA A 247 -3.08 32.69 -3.18
N TYR A 248 -2.17 31.77 -2.85
CA TYR A 248 -1.37 31.03 -3.83
C TYR A 248 -2.24 30.22 -4.80
N VAL A 249 -3.27 29.54 -4.30
CA VAL A 249 -4.14 28.69 -5.13
C VAL A 249 -5.38 29.40 -5.67
N ARG A 250 -5.63 30.66 -5.29
CA ARG A 250 -6.91 31.36 -5.55
C ARG A 250 -7.29 31.39 -7.02
N GLY A 251 -6.36 31.78 -7.89
CA GLY A 251 -6.63 31.94 -9.32
C GLY A 251 -7.08 30.63 -9.97
N ASP A 252 -6.33 29.56 -9.74
CA ASP A 252 -6.64 28.23 -10.27
C ASP A 252 -7.93 27.68 -9.66
N LEU A 253 -8.14 27.87 -8.35
CA LEU A 253 -9.32 27.41 -7.65
C LEU A 253 -10.60 28.07 -8.17
N GLU A 254 -10.60 29.39 -8.33
CA GLU A 254 -11.74 30.14 -8.89
C GLU A 254 -12.05 29.72 -10.32
N TRP A 255 -11.01 29.52 -11.13
CA TRP A 255 -11.16 29.06 -12.50
C TRP A 255 -11.82 27.67 -12.54
N VAL A 256 -11.32 26.71 -11.76
CA VAL A 256 -11.86 25.33 -11.73
C VAL A 256 -13.31 25.32 -11.24
N ILE A 257 -13.62 26.03 -10.15
CA ILE A 257 -14.99 26.09 -9.60
C ILE A 257 -15.99 26.66 -10.63
N ARG A 258 -15.61 27.74 -11.33
CA ARG A 258 -16.47 28.34 -12.37
C ARG A 258 -16.66 27.41 -13.55
N GLU A 259 -15.61 26.71 -13.96
CA GLU A 259 -15.67 25.81 -15.11
C GLU A 259 -16.54 24.58 -14.82
N GLU A 260 -16.41 23.99 -13.62
CA GLU A 260 -17.30 22.91 -13.19
C GLU A 260 -18.77 23.37 -13.13
N ALA A 261 -19.04 24.58 -12.63
CA ALA A 261 -20.40 25.13 -12.60
C ALA A 261 -20.99 25.31 -14.01
N ARG A 262 -20.19 25.75 -14.99
CA ARG A 262 -20.62 25.89 -16.40
C ARG A 262 -20.96 24.55 -17.03
N LEU A 263 -20.15 23.52 -16.79
CA LEU A 263 -20.39 22.18 -17.32
C LEU A 263 -21.70 21.60 -16.77
N HIS A 264 -21.97 21.77 -15.48
CA HIS A 264 -23.22 21.31 -14.86
C HIS A 264 -24.45 22.08 -15.36
N SER A 265 -24.32 23.37 -15.69
CA SER A 265 -25.40 24.16 -16.28
C SER A 265 -25.74 23.69 -17.71
N ARG A 266 -24.72 23.34 -18.51
CA ARG A 266 -24.91 22.85 -19.89
C ARG A 266 -25.59 21.49 -19.96
N ASP A 267 -25.30 20.60 -19.01
CA ASP A 267 -25.90 19.25 -18.94
C ASP A 267 -27.38 19.28 -18.50
N HIS A 268 -27.81 20.37 -17.84
CA HIS A 268 -29.20 20.61 -17.49
C HIS A 268 -30.04 21.11 -18.68
N ASP A 269 -29.45 21.85 -19.62
CA ASP A 269 -30.13 22.34 -20.82
C ASP A 269 -30.28 21.23 -21.89
N THR A 270 -29.31 20.33 -22.02
CA THR A 270 -29.40 19.21 -22.99
C THR A 270 -30.47 18.17 -22.61
N ARG A 271 -30.78 17.99 -21.32
CA ARG A 271 -31.87 17.10 -20.86
C ARG A 271 -33.29 17.66 -21.05
N ARG A 272 -33.45 18.94 -21.41
CA ARG A 272 -34.77 19.52 -21.77
C ARG A 272 -35.15 19.30 -23.23
N PHE A 273 -34.25 18.78 -24.06
CA PHE A 273 -34.54 18.36 -25.43
C PHE A 273 -34.83 16.85 -25.51
N SER A 274 -35.70 16.32 -24.66
CA SER A 274 -36.39 15.07 -25.00
C SER A 274 -37.49 15.42 -25.99
N LEU A 275 -37.28 15.07 -27.27
CA LEU A 275 -38.28 15.13 -28.32
C LEU A 275 -39.53 14.35 -27.86
N SER A 276 -40.60 15.05 -27.56
CA SER A 276 -41.94 14.48 -27.45
C SER A 276 -42.30 13.90 -28.81
N VAL A 277 -42.30 12.56 -28.89
CA VAL A 277 -42.85 11.84 -30.04
C VAL A 277 -44.35 12.17 -30.13
N PRO A 278 -44.87 12.66 -31.27
CA PRO A 278 -46.30 12.92 -31.41
C PRO A 278 -47.07 11.60 -31.42
N PRO A 279 -48.30 11.56 -30.87
CA PRO A 279 -49.10 10.33 -30.88
C PRO A 279 -49.50 9.94 -32.32
N GLU A 280 -49.22 8.68 -32.68
CA GLU A 280 -49.62 8.10 -33.96
C GLU A 280 -51.16 8.11 -34.09
N LYS A 281 -51.64 8.69 -35.19
CA LYS A 281 -53.04 8.64 -35.59
C LYS A 281 -53.41 7.20 -35.99
N GLY A 282 -54.52 6.73 -35.45
CA GLY A 282 -55.04 5.37 -35.59
C GLY A 282 -55.24 4.89 -37.03
N LYS A 283 -55.12 3.58 -37.19
CA LYS A 283 -55.64 2.83 -38.33
C LYS A 283 -57.00 2.24 -37.96
N ALA A 284 -58.01 2.63 -38.73
CA ALA A 284 -59.14 1.77 -39.04
C ALA A 284 -58.72 0.81 -40.17
#